data_AF-X1AAI9-F1
#
_entry.id   AF-X1AAI9-F1
#
_cell.length_a   1.000
_cell.length_b   1.000
_cell.length_c   1.000
_cell.angle_alpha   90.00
_cell.angle_beta   90.00
_cell.angle_gamma   90.00
#
_symmetry.space_group_name_H-M   'P 1'
#
loop_
_entity.id
_entity.type
_entity.pdbx_description
1 polymer ?
#
loop_
_entity_poly.entity_id
_entity_poly.type
_entity_poly.pdbx_seq_one_letter_code
_entity_poly.pdbx_strand_id
1 'polypeptide(L)'
;VVPGCYVAGKMADLNTFDAFVDYTYLHYSGVANIQEMIWDNELCDMFSISKEKLPRIVKPWDIIGHLSKEAANHCALIEGIPIAAGAGDTTTSYLGAGIVKPGIIFDVAGTASVLASCTNEFSPDLKYKTVMCSLTSYSFFRL
;
A
#
# COMPACT_ATOMS: atom_id res chain seq x y z
N VAL A 1 -7.10 -6.47 -6.74
CA VAL A 1 -7.04 -5.14 -6.08
C VAL A 1 -7.47 -5.33 -4.63
N VAL A 2 -6.75 -4.75 -3.66
CA VAL A 2 -7.13 -4.83 -2.24
C VAL A 2 -8.43 -4.06 -1.98
N PRO A 3 -9.22 -4.41 -0.93
CA PRO A 3 -10.52 -3.78 -0.70
C PRO A 3 -10.49 -2.25 -0.63
N GLY A 4 -9.49 -1.67 0.02
CA GLY A 4 -9.34 -0.20 0.13
C GLY A 4 -9.20 0.48 -1.23
N CYS A 5 -8.25 0.02 -2.05
CA CYS A 5 -8.05 0.56 -3.41
C CYS A 5 -9.28 0.32 -4.31
N TYR A 6 -9.99 -0.81 -4.14
CA TYR A 6 -11.23 -1.07 -4.89
C TYR A 6 -12.32 -0.05 -4.55
N VAL A 7 -12.56 0.18 -3.26
CA VAL A 7 -13.57 1.16 -2.80
C VAL A 7 -13.19 2.57 -3.27
N ALA A 8 -11.94 2.99 -3.09
CA ALA A 8 -11.46 4.28 -3.56
C ALA A 8 -11.62 4.45 -5.08
N GLY A 9 -11.29 3.41 -5.87
CA GLY A 9 -11.50 3.43 -7.31
C GLY A 9 -12.97 3.52 -7.70
N LYS A 10 -13.87 2.83 -6.99
CA LYS A 10 -15.32 2.95 -7.21
C LYS A 10 -15.86 4.31 -6.84
N MET A 11 -15.39 4.90 -5.74
CA MET A 11 -15.77 6.26 -5.34
C MET A 11 -15.32 7.33 -6.34
N ALA A 12 -14.31 7.03 -7.16
CA ALA A 12 -13.78 7.91 -8.20
C ALA A 12 -14.23 7.51 -9.62
N ASP A 13 -15.22 6.62 -9.76
CA ASP A 13 -15.70 6.08 -11.04
C ASP A 13 -14.59 5.52 -11.97
N LEU A 14 -13.52 4.98 -11.38
CA LEU A 14 -12.44 4.38 -12.16
C LEU A 14 -12.89 3.09 -12.86
N ASN A 15 -12.45 2.92 -14.11
CA ASN A 15 -12.64 1.68 -14.84
C ASN A 15 -11.55 0.64 -14.48
N THR A 16 -11.66 -0.55 -15.04
CA THR A 16 -10.74 -1.66 -14.75
C THR A 16 -9.30 -1.41 -15.19
N PHE A 17 -9.08 -0.64 -16.27
CA PHE A 17 -7.74 -0.29 -16.74
C PHE A 17 -7.08 0.74 -15.83
N ASP A 18 -7.87 1.50 -15.08
CA ASP A 18 -7.39 2.44 -14.07
C ASP A 18 -7.25 1.78 -12.68
N ALA A 19 -7.42 0.46 -12.56
CA ALA A 19 -7.25 -0.23 -11.29
C ALA A 19 -5.84 -0.04 -10.73
N PHE A 20 -5.73 0.32 -9.45
CA PHE A 20 -4.47 0.62 -8.79
C PHE A 20 -4.27 -0.18 -7.50
N VAL A 21 -3.03 -0.19 -7.03
CA VAL A 21 -2.63 -0.63 -5.70
C VAL A 21 -1.57 0.34 -5.18
N ASP A 22 -1.69 0.74 -3.92
CA ASP A 22 -0.64 1.48 -3.25
C ASP A 22 0.54 0.54 -2.91
N TYR A 23 1.78 1.04 -2.99
CA TYR A 23 2.96 0.21 -2.71
C TYR A 23 2.98 -0.40 -1.31
N THR A 24 2.27 0.17 -0.32
CA THR A 24 2.26 -0.36 1.05
C THR A 24 1.44 -1.64 1.19
N TYR A 25 0.75 -2.08 0.12
CA TYR A 25 0.08 -3.38 0.05
C TYR A 25 0.87 -4.43 -0.73
N LEU A 26 1.96 -4.07 -1.42
CA LEU A 26 2.64 -4.97 -2.36
C LEU A 26 3.17 -6.23 -1.69
N HIS A 27 3.54 -6.13 -0.42
CA HIS A 27 4.06 -7.28 0.32
C HIS A 27 3.06 -8.41 0.51
N TYR A 28 1.76 -8.13 0.43
CA TYR A 28 0.72 -9.15 0.48
C TYR A 28 0.49 -9.85 -0.86
N SER A 29 1.06 -9.34 -1.96
CA SER A 29 0.82 -9.89 -3.30
C SER A 29 1.61 -11.17 -3.59
N GLY A 30 2.77 -11.35 -2.95
CA GLY A 30 3.69 -12.47 -3.19
C GLY A 30 4.41 -12.46 -4.54
N VAL A 31 4.16 -11.48 -5.41
CA VAL A 31 4.70 -11.41 -6.78
C VAL A 31 5.25 -10.03 -7.15
N ALA A 32 5.45 -9.18 -6.15
CA ALA A 32 6.07 -7.87 -6.31
C ALA A 32 7.52 -7.91 -5.82
N ASN A 33 8.40 -7.20 -6.54
CA ASN A 33 9.68 -6.79 -6.01
C ASN A 33 9.43 -5.55 -5.13
N ILE A 34 9.43 -5.76 -3.82
CA ILE A 34 9.07 -4.75 -2.83
C ILE A 34 10.15 -3.66 -2.72
N GLN A 35 11.41 -4.01 -2.96
CA GLN A 35 12.52 -3.05 -2.93
C GLN A 35 12.40 -2.02 -4.06
N GLU A 36 12.09 -2.50 -5.27
CA GLU A 36 11.93 -1.65 -6.45
C GLU A 36 10.50 -1.12 -6.63
N MET A 37 9.54 -1.62 -5.83
CA MET A 37 8.11 -1.28 -5.90
C MET A 37 7.51 -1.54 -7.29
N ILE A 38 7.89 -2.68 -7.89
CA ILE A 38 7.39 -3.13 -9.20
C ILE A 38 6.82 -4.54 -9.12
N TRP A 39 5.97 -4.91 -10.08
CA TRP A 39 5.63 -6.30 -10.33
C TRP A 39 6.85 -7.06 -10.83
N ASP A 40 7.18 -8.18 -10.19
CA ASP A 40 8.37 -8.96 -10.53
C ASP A 40 8.06 -9.91 -11.69
N ASN A 41 8.82 -9.81 -12.77
CA ASN A 41 8.58 -10.60 -13.99
C ASN A 41 8.79 -12.10 -13.73
N GLU A 42 9.85 -12.46 -13.02
CA GLU A 42 10.20 -13.85 -12.78
C GLU A 42 9.15 -14.52 -11.88
N LEU A 43 8.72 -13.82 -10.83
CA LEU A 43 7.63 -14.32 -9.97
C LEU A 43 6.31 -14.41 -10.73
N CYS A 44 5.96 -13.41 -11.55
CA CYS A 44 4.75 -13.46 -12.36
C CYS A 44 4.76 -14.64 -13.34
N ASP A 45 5.88 -14.85 -14.05
CA ASP A 45 6.03 -15.96 -14.99
C ASP A 45 5.95 -17.31 -14.29
N MET A 46 6.62 -17.45 -13.13
CA MET A 46 6.61 -18.67 -12.31
C MET A 46 5.19 -19.08 -11.88
N PHE A 47 4.33 -18.10 -11.55
CA PHE A 47 2.94 -18.34 -11.17
C PHE A 47 1.95 -18.22 -12.34
N SER A 48 2.43 -18.04 -13.58
CA SER A 48 1.59 -17.85 -14.77
C SER A 48 0.59 -16.68 -14.65
N ILE A 49 1.03 -15.59 -14.01
CA ILE A 49 0.25 -14.37 -13.83
C ILE A 49 0.56 -13.39 -14.97
N SER A 50 -0.47 -13.06 -15.74
CA SER A 50 -0.38 -12.01 -16.76
C SER A 50 -0.30 -10.63 -16.10
N LYS A 51 0.74 -9.88 -16.43
CA LYS A 51 1.01 -8.54 -15.88
C LYS A 51 -0.03 -7.51 -16.27
N GLU A 52 -0.67 -7.70 -17.41
CA GLU A 52 -1.75 -6.84 -17.92
C GLU A 52 -2.99 -6.89 -17.01
N LYS A 53 -3.10 -7.91 -16.15
CA LYS A 53 -4.16 -8.05 -15.15
C LYS A 53 -3.77 -7.47 -13.79
N LEU A 54 -2.50 -7.09 -13.60
CA LEU A 54 -2.04 -6.49 -12.35
C LEU A 54 -2.33 -4.99 -12.37
N PRO A 55 -2.78 -4.42 -11.23
CA PRO A 55 -3.09 -3.00 -11.16
C PRO A 55 -1.83 -2.14 -11.25
N ARG A 56 -1.98 -0.87 -11.63
CA ARG A 56 -0.89 0.11 -11.53
C ARG A 56 -0.45 0.28 -10.08
N ILE A 57 0.86 0.40 -9.86
CA ILE A 57 1.42 0.67 -8.54
C ILE A 57 1.51 2.20 -8.38
N VAL A 58 1.00 2.72 -7.27
CA VAL A 58 0.99 4.17 -6.95
C VAL A 58 1.54 4.42 -5.55
N LYS A 59 1.83 5.69 -5.24
CA LYS A 59 2.16 6.12 -3.88
C LYS A 59 0.89 6.32 -3.06
N PRO A 60 0.93 6.14 -1.73
CA PRO A 60 -0.23 6.32 -0.86
C PRO A 60 -0.93 7.69 -0.99
N TRP A 61 -0.16 8.72 -1.32
CA TRP A 61 -0.60 10.12 -1.40
C TRP A 61 -0.89 10.59 -2.84
N ASP A 62 -0.77 9.72 -3.84
CA ASP A 62 -1.16 10.07 -5.20
C ASP A 62 -2.68 10.24 -5.27
N ILE A 63 -3.14 11.27 -5.98
CA ILE A 63 -4.57 11.46 -6.22
C ILE A 63 -5.01 10.50 -7.32
N ILE A 64 -5.89 9.56 -6.97
CA ILE A 64 -6.34 8.50 -7.90
C ILE A 64 -7.54 8.93 -8.75
N GLY A 65 -8.17 10.05 -8.38
CA GLY A 65 -9.37 10.59 -8.99
C GLY A 65 -10.06 11.55 -8.03
N HIS A 66 -11.29 11.92 -8.37
CA HIS A 66 -12.12 12.82 -7.57
C HIS A 66 -13.44 12.14 -7.26
N LEU A 67 -14.01 12.44 -6.09
CA LEU A 67 -15.24 11.84 -5.60
C LEU A 67 -16.38 12.06 -6.61
N SER A 68 -16.96 10.96 -7.10
CA SER A 68 -18.06 11.03 -8.05
C SER A 68 -19.33 11.58 -7.40
N LYS A 69 -20.25 12.08 -8.22
CA LYS A 69 -21.56 12.57 -7.76
C LYS A 69 -22.33 11.51 -6.99
N GLU A 70 -22.32 10.27 -7.48
CA GLU A 70 -23.01 9.15 -6.82
C GLU A 70 -22.41 8.85 -5.44
N ALA A 71 -21.07 8.72 -5.37
CA ALA A 71 -20.37 8.50 -4.11
C ALA A 71 -20.56 9.66 -3.12
N ALA A 72 -20.51 10.91 -3.60
CA ALA A 72 -20.77 12.10 -2.81
C ALA A 72 -22.14 12.07 -2.14
N ASN A 73 -23.19 11.70 -2.89
CA ASN A 73 -24.55 11.55 -2.37
C ASN A 73 -24.66 10.46 -1.29
N HIS A 74 -24.00 9.31 -1.49
CA HIS A 74 -24.02 8.20 -0.53
C HIS A 74 -23.24 8.51 0.76
N CYS A 75 -22.17 9.30 0.68
CA CYS A 75 -21.31 9.62 1.81
C CYS A 75 -21.62 10.97 2.47
N ALA A 76 -22.60 11.73 1.96
CA ALA A 76 -22.89 13.11 2.38
C ALA A 76 -21.65 14.02 2.31
N LEU A 77 -20.85 13.86 1.25
CA LEU A 77 -19.64 14.63 0.97
C LEU A 77 -19.84 15.54 -0.25
N ILE A 78 -18.87 16.42 -0.50
CA ILE A 78 -18.88 17.32 -1.65
C ILE A 78 -18.33 16.57 -2.87
N GLU A 79 -19.08 16.60 -3.97
CA GLU A 79 -18.62 16.10 -5.27
C GLU A 79 -17.30 16.77 -5.69
N GLY A 80 -16.40 16.00 -6.29
CA GLY A 80 -15.14 16.52 -6.79
C GLY A 80 -14.02 16.66 -5.76
N ILE A 81 -14.22 16.26 -4.49
CA ILE A 81 -13.12 16.18 -3.51
C ILE A 81 -12.05 15.19 -4.02
N PRO A 82 -10.75 15.54 -3.98
CA PRO A 82 -9.69 14.64 -4.40
C PRO A 82 -9.60 13.41 -3.50
N ILE A 83 -9.43 12.24 -4.09
CA ILE A 83 -9.26 10.96 -3.37
C ILE A 83 -7.79 10.55 -3.47
N ALA A 84 -7.10 10.47 -2.34
CA ALA A 84 -5.77 9.86 -2.26
C ALA A 84 -5.86 8.32 -2.37
N ALA A 85 -4.80 7.68 -2.87
CA ALA A 85 -4.75 6.22 -3.04
C ALA A 85 -4.99 5.45 -1.73
N GLY A 86 -4.60 6.04 -0.59
CA GLY A 86 -4.65 5.41 0.71
C GLY A 86 -3.46 4.48 0.96
N ALA A 87 -3.36 3.94 2.17
CA ALA A 87 -2.30 3.03 2.58
C ALA A 87 -2.83 1.91 3.47
N GLY A 88 -2.03 0.84 3.64
CA GLY A 88 -2.31 -0.28 4.53
C GLY A 88 -2.58 0.14 5.97
N ASP A 89 -3.45 -0.61 6.65
CA ASP A 89 -3.86 -0.37 8.03
C ASP A 89 -2.68 -0.34 9.01
N THR A 90 -1.75 -1.26 8.83
CA THR A 90 -0.57 -1.44 9.67
C THR A 90 0.42 -0.29 9.43
N THR A 91 0.65 0.07 8.17
CA THR A 91 1.50 1.21 7.80
C THR A 91 0.91 2.54 8.30
N THR A 92 -0.40 2.74 8.17
CA THR A 92 -1.08 3.95 8.69
C THR A 92 -1.10 3.97 10.22
N SER A 93 -1.16 2.82 10.89
CA SER A 93 -1.03 2.73 12.35
C SER A 93 0.35 3.20 12.82
N TYR A 94 1.42 2.80 12.13
CA TYR A 94 2.79 3.25 12.42
C TYR A 94 2.92 4.77 12.23
N LEU A 95 2.40 5.27 11.12
CA LEU A 95 2.40 6.71 10.82
C LEU A 95 1.63 7.50 11.89
N GLY A 96 0.43 7.04 12.26
CA GLY A 96 -0.41 7.66 13.28
C GLY A 96 0.22 7.63 14.68
N ALA A 97 1.02 6.62 14.99
CA ALA A 97 1.81 6.51 16.22
C ALA A 97 3.14 7.30 16.17
N GLY A 98 3.45 7.99 15.08
CA GLY A 98 4.67 8.80 14.93
C GLY A 98 5.95 7.97 14.69
N ILE A 99 5.80 6.70 14.28
CA ILE A 99 6.91 5.78 14.02
C ILE A 99 7.47 6.05 12.61
N VAL A 100 8.16 7.18 12.47
CA VAL A 100 8.62 7.72 11.17
C VAL A 100 10.14 7.88 11.09
N LYS A 101 10.87 7.38 12.07
CA LYS A 101 12.35 7.43 12.12
C LYS A 101 12.92 6.05 12.41
N PRO A 102 14.06 5.68 11.78
CA PRO A 102 14.73 4.42 12.07
C PRO A 102 15.08 4.25 13.54
N GLY A 103 15.04 3.00 14.02
CA GLY A 103 15.40 2.64 15.39
C GLY A 103 14.27 2.78 16.41
N ILE A 104 13.08 3.23 16.00
CA ILE A 104 11.89 3.23 16.84
C ILE A 104 11.21 1.87 16.73
N ILE A 105 10.96 1.24 17.87
CA ILE A 105 10.21 -0.01 18.00
C ILE A 105 8.77 0.31 18.39
N PHE A 106 7.84 -0.45 17.81
CA PHE A 106 6.41 -0.35 18.02
C PHE A 106 5.86 -1.71 18.39
N ASP A 107 5.18 -1.80 19.53
CA ASP A 107 4.56 -3.02 20.04
C ASP A 107 3.05 -2.80 20.21
N VAL A 108 2.26 -3.59 19.49
CA VAL A 108 0.81 -3.66 19.64
C VAL A 108 0.48 -4.94 20.37
N ALA A 109 0.20 -4.83 21.66
CA ALA A 109 -0.29 -5.94 22.48
C ALA A 109 -1.83 -6.04 22.40
N GLY A 110 -2.35 -6.47 21.24
CA GLY A 110 -3.77 -6.74 21.04
C GLY A 110 -4.11 -8.23 21.07
N THR A 111 -5.30 -8.60 20.55
CA THR A 111 -5.70 -10.00 20.34
C THR A 111 -4.69 -10.76 19.49
N ALA A 112 -4.08 -10.08 18.52
CA ALA A 112 -2.83 -10.47 17.90
C ALA A 112 -1.75 -9.46 18.32
N SER A 113 -0.54 -9.96 18.58
CA SER A 113 0.59 -9.10 18.91
C SER A 113 1.40 -8.78 17.66
N VAL A 114 1.73 -7.50 17.48
CA VAL A 114 2.59 -7.03 16.38
C VAL A 114 3.75 -6.26 16.97
N LEU A 115 4.96 -6.80 16.81
CA LEU A 115 6.20 -6.10 17.10
C LEU A 115 6.84 -5.69 15.78
N ALA A 116 7.05 -4.39 15.61
CA ALA A 116 7.64 -3.81 14.42
C ALA A 116 8.75 -2.82 14.78
N SER A 117 9.66 -2.59 13.84
CA SER A 117 10.72 -1.59 13.95
C SER A 117 10.80 -0.83 12.64
N CYS A 118 10.95 0.50 12.73
CA CYS A 118 11.25 1.30 11.55
C CYS A 118 12.74 1.15 11.21
N THR A 119 13.03 0.82 9.95
CA THR A 119 14.39 0.68 9.42
C THR A 119 14.57 1.63 8.24
N ASN A 120 15.82 1.94 7.90
CA ASN A 120 16.16 2.72 6.71
C ASN A 120 16.32 1.85 5.46
N GLU A 121 16.55 0.55 5.63
CA GLU A 121 16.84 -0.39 4.56
C GLU A 121 15.97 -1.64 4.63
N PHE A 122 15.77 -2.24 3.45
CA PHE A 122 15.17 -3.56 3.32
C PHE A 122 16.21 -4.61 3.71
N SER A 123 15.90 -5.44 4.71
CA SER A 123 16.77 -6.52 5.18
C SER A 123 15.95 -7.78 5.45
N PRO A 124 15.84 -8.70 4.49
CA PRO A 124 15.11 -9.95 4.69
C PRO A 124 15.85 -10.87 5.68
N ASP A 125 15.11 -11.62 6.48
CA ASP A 125 15.71 -12.60 7.40
C ASP A 125 16.11 -13.89 6.65
N LEU A 126 17.33 -13.91 6.15
CA LEU A 126 17.89 -15.07 5.44
C LEU A 126 18.31 -16.21 6.39
N LYS A 127 18.48 -15.93 7.69
CA LYS A 127 19.00 -16.90 8.65
C LYS A 127 17.91 -17.80 9.20
N TYR A 128 16.83 -17.21 9.69
CA TYR A 128 15.70 -17.98 10.23
C TYR A 128 14.55 -18.10 9.23
N LYS A 129 14.67 -17.47 8.05
CA LYS A 129 13.68 -17.52 6.97
C LYS A 129 12.31 -17.03 7.43
N THR A 130 12.31 -16.08 8.36
CA THR A 130 11.08 -15.43 8.80
C THR A 130 10.56 -14.58 7.65
N VAL A 131 9.35 -14.86 7.20
CA VAL A 131 8.69 -14.07 6.17
C VAL A 131 8.15 -12.80 6.82
N MET A 132 8.96 -11.74 6.80
CA MET A 132 8.53 -10.39 7.11
C MET A 132 8.78 -9.52 5.88
N CYS A 133 7.70 -9.20 5.19
CA CYS A 133 7.74 -8.38 3.99
C CYS A 133 7.05 -7.06 4.34
N SER A 134 7.77 -6.05 4.81
CA SER A 134 7.22 -4.70 4.93
C SER A 134 8.35 -3.70 4.79
N LEU A 135 8.28 -2.84 3.77
CA LEU A 135 9.18 -1.71 3.63
C LEU A 135 8.55 -0.51 4.35
N THR A 136 9.19 0.01 5.39
CA THR A 136 8.84 1.31 5.98
C THR A 136 10.08 2.19 6.10
N SER A 137 10.51 2.70 4.96
CA SER A 137 11.54 3.74 4.86
C SER A 137 11.11 4.80 3.85
N TYR A 138 10.82 6.01 4.36
CA TYR A 138 10.53 7.19 3.54
C TYR A 138 11.81 7.72 2.87
N SER A 139 11.75 7.95 1.56
CA SER A 139 12.63 8.93 0.91
C SER A 139 12.13 10.35 1.22
N PHE A 140 13.06 11.19 1.66
CA PHE A 140 12.88 12.58 2.07
C PHE A 140 11.95 13.41 1.17
N PHE A 141 10.98 14.10 1.78
CA PHE A 141 10.48 15.37 1.26
C PHE A 141 11.66 16.34 1.20
N ARG A 142 12.09 16.71 -0.01
CA ARG A 142 12.86 17.93 -0.23
C ARG A 142 11.83 18.97 -0.69
N LEU A 143 11.54 19.93 0.19
CA LEU A 143 10.96 21.21 -0.24
C LEU A 143 11.90 21.88 -1.24
#